data_AF-A0A1V5P8T4-F1
#
_entry.id   AF-A0A1V5P8T4-F1
#
_cell.length_a   1.000
_cell.length_b   1.000
_cell.length_c   1.000
_cell.angle_alpha   90.00
_cell.angle_beta   90.00
_cell.angle_gamma   90.00
#
_symmetry.space_group_name_H-M   'P 1'
#
loop_
_entity.id
_entity.type
_entity.pdbx_description
1 polymer ?
#
loop_
_entity_poly.entity_id
_entity_poly.type
_entity_poly.pdbx_seq_one_letter_code
_entity_poly.pdbx_strand_id
1 'polypeptide(L)'
;MSEPKDFISVYKWDSYCQKLYDRIYGKLSHMNWELGELYDQHPMDPLTLLYYYQKWHYNKELYQATQKDEISRKYVIEKMLQRGYGVNIDLAGFLGTIESNDLPEINRKLGETFYKELDIVKSLIFMPEECILNYDSPHIISELCKKLEYPLEKNIPHLQPPCPEILNFPLFFKFKERVSPNITLGVFQKMFFTLAETSKTIMKGTIGYENYYPPQYLKTIARDNFLNLFREILTTSPDTININLDLLKRIHYLLYSGLDTPYTCRPGEFRTFDFDDKNGVTVEEGKLIRELLVLEGYMQRIDWNTGAPYALIKGLAEIYHLIIAIHPFSDANGRVGKCFVNYIMLVHGLMPIIFDDEEEILSLPRYGSSLLDIEAYFKNRIEHSIHYYIKEIQKIEKSGNLNKKIYNIYFDSGFHFRHYIDGLIEVNFTAYVINNINLAEEYIEQCRIVFPDEHSLYKLIIYCGLCRWPGCWEREMTVTSHNIEVIDFSKPDKRIYEVTFYLSLYLTEEFTSIEFSVVSSLTGQVFNNKDLNYSYKIICPN
;
A
#
# COMPACT_ATOMS: atom_id res chain seq x y z
N MET A 1 -35.82 31.59 -11.91
CA MET A 1 -34.82 30.64 -12.41
C MET A 1 -33.50 31.04 -11.80
N SER A 2 -33.21 30.53 -10.61
CA SER A 2 -31.89 30.64 -9.99
C SER A 2 -30.91 29.83 -10.81
N GLU A 3 -29.72 30.38 -11.07
CA GLU A 3 -28.59 29.64 -11.64
C GLU A 3 -28.44 28.28 -10.94
N PRO A 4 -28.02 27.22 -11.67
CA PRO A 4 -27.69 25.96 -11.02
C PRO A 4 -26.63 26.28 -9.97
N LYS A 5 -26.92 26.03 -8.69
CA LYS A 5 -25.88 26.02 -7.68
C LYS A 5 -24.95 24.89 -8.07
N ASP A 6 -23.88 25.26 -8.76
CA ASP A 6 -22.82 24.40 -9.22
C ASP A 6 -22.50 23.37 -8.15
N PHE A 7 -22.57 22.09 -8.53
CA PHE A 7 -22.03 20.98 -7.74
C PHE A 7 -20.49 21.02 -7.75
N ILE A 8 -19.86 22.20 -7.79
CA ILE A 8 -18.42 22.41 -7.70
C ILE A 8 -18.12 22.83 -6.26
N SER A 9 -18.20 21.89 -5.32
CA SER A 9 -17.46 22.06 -4.06
C SER A 9 -16.46 20.92 -3.96
N VAL A 10 -15.31 21.21 -4.55
CA VAL A 10 -14.19 20.32 -4.76
C VAL A 10 -13.54 19.99 -3.41
N TYR A 11 -12.78 18.90 -3.33
CA TYR A 11 -12.11 18.56 -2.07
C TYR A 11 -11.18 19.69 -1.63
N LYS A 12 -11.30 20.05 -0.35
CA LYS A 12 -10.39 20.97 0.35
C LYS A 12 -9.04 20.29 0.62
N TRP A 13 -8.01 21.09 0.78
CA TRP A 13 -6.69 20.66 1.26
C TRP A 13 -6.79 19.74 2.49
N ASP A 14 -6.23 18.54 2.39
CA ASP A 14 -6.17 17.56 3.48
C ASP A 14 -4.72 17.18 3.83
N SER A 15 -4.55 16.24 4.76
CA SER A 15 -3.22 15.80 5.19
C SER A 15 -2.41 15.11 4.08
N TYR A 16 -3.04 14.49 3.09
CA TYR A 16 -2.34 13.86 1.96
C TYR A 16 -1.91 14.89 0.91
N CYS A 17 -2.73 15.94 0.70
CA CYS A 17 -2.30 17.12 -0.04
C CYS A 17 -1.09 17.78 0.64
N GLN A 18 -1.09 17.89 1.96
CA GLN A 18 0.06 18.42 2.69
C GLN A 18 1.31 17.54 2.50
N LYS A 19 1.18 16.21 2.60
CA LYS A 19 2.32 15.29 2.34
C LYS A 19 2.85 15.41 0.91
N LEU A 20 1.95 15.52 -0.08
CA LEU A 20 2.33 15.70 -1.47
C LEU A 20 3.02 17.06 -1.67
N TYR A 21 2.49 18.12 -1.08
CA TYR A 21 3.12 19.44 -1.04
C TYR A 21 4.53 19.37 -0.45
N ASP A 22 4.68 18.79 0.74
CA ASP A 22 5.98 18.70 1.43
C ASP A 22 6.99 17.91 0.58
N ARG A 23 6.54 16.85 -0.10
CA ARG A 23 7.38 16.05 -1.01
C ARG A 23 7.84 16.86 -2.21
N ILE A 24 6.93 17.59 -2.87
CA ILE A 24 7.27 18.38 -4.07
C ILE A 24 8.15 19.56 -3.68
N TYR A 25 7.72 20.33 -2.67
CA TYR A 25 8.44 21.48 -2.17
C TYR A 25 9.81 21.11 -1.61
N GLY A 26 9.95 19.95 -0.97
CA GLY A 26 11.22 19.40 -0.54
C GLY A 26 12.20 19.18 -1.70
N LYS A 27 11.74 18.60 -2.82
CA LYS A 27 12.56 18.46 -4.04
C LYS A 27 12.95 19.82 -4.63
N LEU A 28 11.99 20.74 -4.75
CA LEU A 28 12.23 22.08 -5.29
C LEU A 28 13.23 22.87 -4.44
N SER A 29 13.08 22.82 -3.11
CA SER A 29 13.97 23.46 -2.16
C SER A 29 15.37 22.85 -2.19
N HIS A 30 15.47 21.52 -2.28
CA HIS A 30 16.75 20.82 -2.43
C HIS A 30 17.47 21.26 -3.70
N MET A 31 16.79 21.28 -4.85
CA MET A 31 17.37 21.74 -6.12
C MET A 31 17.82 23.20 -6.03
N ASN A 32 16.98 24.08 -5.47
CA ASN A 32 17.32 25.49 -5.30
C ASN A 32 18.57 25.70 -4.44
N TRP A 33 18.72 24.92 -3.36
CA TRP A 33 19.88 24.97 -2.49
C TRP A 33 21.14 24.44 -3.21
N GLU A 34 21.07 23.27 -3.83
CA GLU A 34 22.21 22.65 -4.51
C GLU A 34 22.70 23.46 -5.71
N LEU A 35 21.78 24.05 -6.48
CA LEU A 35 22.13 24.95 -7.59
C LEU A 35 22.72 26.27 -7.08
N GLY A 36 22.30 26.75 -5.90
CA GLY A 36 22.94 27.87 -5.21
C GLY A 36 24.39 27.54 -4.85
N GLU A 37 24.64 26.37 -4.26
CA GLU A 37 26.01 25.94 -3.96
C GLU A 37 26.87 25.79 -5.22
N LEU A 38 26.32 25.20 -6.29
CA LEU A 38 27.01 25.11 -7.59
C LEU A 38 27.30 26.49 -8.18
N TYR A 39 26.44 27.48 -7.94
CA TYR A 39 26.69 28.84 -8.38
C TYR A 39 27.89 29.48 -7.67
N ASP A 40 28.19 29.11 -6.43
CA ASP A 40 29.33 29.63 -5.67
C ASP A 40 30.62 28.81 -5.85
N GLN A 41 30.51 27.57 -6.39
CA GLN A 41 31.66 26.71 -6.66
C GLN A 41 32.46 27.16 -7.89
N HIS A 42 33.79 26.98 -7.82
CA HIS A 42 34.73 27.27 -8.90
C HIS A 42 35.68 26.08 -9.10
N PRO A 43 35.30 25.06 -9.90
CA PRO A 43 36.14 23.90 -10.16
C PRO A 43 37.45 24.32 -10.84
N MET A 44 38.58 23.84 -10.31
CA MET A 44 39.93 24.24 -10.76
C MET A 44 40.64 23.14 -11.57
N ASP A 45 40.11 21.92 -11.56
CA ASP A 45 40.72 20.75 -12.16
C ASP A 45 39.64 19.79 -12.71
N PRO A 46 40.01 18.79 -13.53
CA PRO A 46 39.03 17.89 -14.14
C PRO A 46 38.21 17.07 -13.14
N LEU A 47 38.76 16.75 -11.96
CA LEU A 47 38.06 15.94 -10.95
C LEU A 47 37.00 16.79 -10.23
N THR A 48 37.35 18.01 -9.82
CA THR A 48 36.37 18.94 -9.24
C THR A 48 35.28 19.33 -10.25
N LEU A 49 35.63 19.45 -11.53
CA LEU A 49 34.68 19.68 -12.62
C LEU A 49 33.76 18.47 -12.87
N LEU A 50 34.29 17.24 -12.74
CA LEU A 50 33.47 16.03 -12.81
C LEU A 50 32.41 16.02 -11.70
N TYR A 51 32.81 16.27 -10.45
CA TYR A 51 31.87 16.34 -9.33
C TYR A 51 30.82 17.45 -9.49
N TYR A 52 31.24 18.61 -10.01
CA TYR A 52 30.33 19.71 -10.35
C TYR A 52 29.23 19.25 -11.31
N TYR A 53 29.61 18.67 -12.46
CA TYR A 53 28.64 18.24 -13.47
C TYR A 53 27.86 16.99 -13.10
N GLN A 54 28.36 16.13 -12.21
CA GLN A 54 27.58 15.06 -11.60
C GLN A 54 26.43 15.63 -10.76
N LYS A 55 26.73 16.55 -9.84
CA LYS A 55 25.70 17.21 -9.01
C LYS A 55 24.73 18.02 -9.88
N TRP A 56 25.23 18.73 -10.88
CA TRP A 56 24.39 19.46 -11.83
C TRP A 56 23.47 18.52 -12.62
N HIS A 57 24.00 17.39 -13.14
CA HIS A 57 23.22 16.40 -13.88
C HIS A 57 22.11 15.81 -13.02
N TYR A 58 22.40 15.45 -11.77
CA TYR A 58 21.40 14.97 -10.83
C TYR A 58 20.25 15.96 -10.66
N ASN A 59 20.55 17.25 -10.49
CA ASN A 59 19.52 18.29 -10.38
C ASN A 59 18.73 18.50 -11.67
N LYS A 60 19.37 18.38 -12.85
CA LYS A 60 18.68 18.42 -14.15
C LYS A 60 17.67 17.28 -14.27
N GLU A 61 18.08 16.05 -13.96
CA GLU A 61 17.20 14.88 -14.00
C GLU A 61 16.06 15.03 -12.98
N LEU A 62 16.36 15.50 -11.76
CA LEU A 62 15.36 15.72 -10.71
C LEU A 62 14.34 16.78 -11.12
N TYR A 63 14.78 17.85 -11.77
CA TYR A 63 13.93 18.90 -12.32
C TYR A 63 13.00 18.33 -13.41
N GLN A 64 13.55 17.60 -14.38
CA GLN A 64 12.77 17.02 -15.48
C GLN A 64 11.74 16.01 -14.97
N ALA A 65 12.12 15.16 -14.02
CA ALA A 65 11.23 14.20 -13.39
C ALA A 65 10.10 14.91 -12.60
N THR A 66 10.44 15.95 -11.84
CA THR A 66 9.45 16.73 -11.06
C THR A 66 8.49 17.47 -11.98
N GLN A 67 9.01 18.20 -12.98
CA GLN A 67 8.19 18.90 -13.96
C GLN A 67 7.20 17.96 -14.67
N LYS A 68 7.66 16.77 -15.09
CA LYS A 68 6.82 15.77 -15.73
C LYS A 68 5.71 15.26 -14.79
N ASP A 69 6.05 14.96 -13.54
CA ASP A 69 5.08 14.51 -12.51
C ASP A 69 4.02 15.58 -12.25
N GLU A 70 4.42 16.85 -12.04
CA GLU A 70 3.49 17.94 -11.75
C GLU A 70 2.53 18.23 -12.91
N ILE A 71 3.06 18.32 -14.14
CA ILE A 71 2.25 18.54 -15.34
C ILE A 71 1.26 17.39 -15.54
N SER A 72 1.73 16.14 -15.38
CA SER A 72 0.87 14.96 -15.45
C SER A 72 -0.24 15.01 -14.41
N ARG A 73 0.09 15.37 -13.16
CA ARG A 73 -0.88 15.45 -12.06
C ARG A 73 -1.96 16.48 -12.28
N LYS A 74 -1.55 17.69 -12.67
CA LYS A 74 -2.49 18.76 -12.99
C LYS A 74 -3.41 18.35 -14.15
N TYR A 75 -2.87 17.77 -15.21
CA TYR A 75 -3.65 17.30 -16.35
C TYR A 75 -4.69 16.24 -15.95
N VAL A 76 -4.32 15.26 -15.11
CA VAL A 76 -5.26 14.24 -14.62
C VAL A 76 -6.39 14.89 -13.82
N ILE A 77 -6.07 15.80 -12.88
CA ILE A 77 -7.08 16.50 -12.08
C ILE A 77 -8.06 17.25 -12.98
N GLU A 78 -7.56 18.01 -13.96
CA GLU A 78 -8.39 18.76 -14.91
C GLU A 78 -9.28 17.85 -15.75
N LYS A 79 -8.76 16.71 -16.23
CA LYS A 79 -9.52 15.73 -17.00
C LYS A 79 -10.60 15.03 -16.18
N MET A 80 -10.31 14.74 -14.93
CA MET A 80 -11.28 14.12 -14.02
C MET A 80 -12.36 15.11 -13.60
N LEU A 81 -12.01 16.36 -13.36
CA LEU A 81 -12.99 17.42 -13.10
C LEU A 81 -14.00 17.53 -14.26
N GLN A 82 -13.52 17.47 -15.51
CA GLN A 82 -14.38 17.48 -16.71
C GLN A 82 -15.38 16.31 -16.77
N ARG A 83 -15.06 15.19 -16.13
CA ARG A 83 -15.92 13.99 -16.07
C ARG A 83 -16.84 13.96 -14.83
N GLY A 84 -16.76 14.97 -13.97
CA GLY A 84 -17.58 15.09 -12.77
C GLY A 84 -17.11 14.21 -11.61
N TYR A 85 -15.83 13.89 -11.54
CA TYR A 85 -15.21 13.22 -10.39
C TYR A 85 -14.87 14.22 -9.28
N GLY A 86 -14.99 13.78 -8.03
CA GLY A 86 -14.38 14.47 -6.88
C GLY A 86 -12.85 14.47 -6.95
N VAL A 87 -12.25 15.62 -7.21
CA VAL A 87 -10.79 15.86 -7.21
C VAL A 87 -10.41 16.91 -6.17
N ASN A 88 -9.12 17.22 -5.98
CA ASN A 88 -8.67 18.31 -5.10
C ASN A 88 -8.26 19.55 -5.91
N ILE A 89 -9.04 20.65 -5.83
CA ILE A 89 -8.78 21.87 -6.61
C ILE A 89 -7.70 22.73 -5.99
N ASP A 90 -7.58 22.71 -4.66
CA ASP A 90 -6.53 23.43 -3.95
C ASP A 90 -5.17 22.85 -4.39
N LEU A 91 -5.10 21.52 -4.53
CA LEU A 91 -3.95 20.84 -5.13
C LEU A 91 -3.71 21.29 -6.57
N ALA A 92 -4.74 21.33 -7.44
CA ALA A 92 -4.56 21.81 -8.81
C ALA A 92 -4.05 23.26 -8.89
N GLY A 93 -4.57 24.14 -8.02
CA GLY A 93 -4.10 25.53 -7.89
C GLY A 93 -2.66 25.62 -7.41
N PHE A 94 -2.27 24.79 -6.43
CA PHE A 94 -0.89 24.66 -5.98
C PHE A 94 0.04 24.18 -7.11
N LEU A 95 -0.34 23.12 -7.83
CA LEU A 95 0.41 22.61 -8.99
C LEU A 95 0.57 23.68 -10.07
N GLY A 96 -0.47 24.48 -10.32
CA GLY A 96 -0.39 25.63 -11.23
C GLY A 96 0.56 26.73 -10.76
N THR A 97 0.70 26.91 -9.44
CA THR A 97 1.66 27.87 -8.86
C THR A 97 3.10 27.38 -9.05
N ILE A 98 3.36 26.09 -8.81
CA ILE A 98 4.68 25.48 -9.06
C ILE A 98 5.07 25.61 -10.54
N GLU A 99 4.14 25.29 -11.44
CA GLU A 99 4.35 25.34 -12.88
C GLU A 99 4.68 26.76 -13.38
N SER A 100 4.04 27.77 -12.80
CA SER A 100 4.19 29.17 -13.24
C SER A 100 5.33 29.93 -12.56
N ASN A 101 5.74 29.54 -11.35
CA ASN A 101 6.71 30.29 -10.55
C ASN A 101 7.99 29.49 -10.26
N ASP A 102 7.87 28.35 -9.56
CA ASP A 102 9.03 27.63 -9.01
C ASP A 102 9.85 26.90 -10.09
N LEU A 103 9.18 26.19 -11.02
CA LEU A 103 9.88 25.47 -12.09
C LEU A 103 10.65 26.41 -13.03
N PRO A 104 10.09 27.54 -13.50
CA PRO A 104 10.85 28.52 -14.27
C PRO A 104 12.09 29.06 -13.56
N GLU A 105 12.01 29.30 -12.24
CA GLU A 105 13.17 29.78 -11.47
C GLU A 105 14.29 28.73 -11.42
N ILE A 106 13.95 27.46 -11.15
CA ILE A 106 14.93 26.36 -11.12
C ILE A 106 15.55 26.15 -12.50
N ASN A 107 14.74 26.20 -13.56
CA ASN A 107 15.23 26.09 -14.93
C ASN A 107 16.23 27.21 -15.29
N ARG A 108 15.94 28.45 -14.84
CA ARG A 108 16.88 29.57 -14.97
C ARG A 108 18.20 29.29 -14.26
N LYS A 109 18.16 28.83 -13.00
CA LYS A 109 19.36 28.48 -12.22
C LYS A 109 20.17 27.34 -12.84
N LEU A 110 19.50 26.32 -13.39
CA LEU A 110 20.14 25.23 -14.14
C LEU A 110 20.93 25.79 -15.33
N GLY A 111 20.33 26.68 -16.12
CA GLY A 111 21.00 27.35 -17.24
C GLY A 111 22.21 28.18 -16.78
N GLU A 112 22.02 29.04 -15.77
CA GLU A 112 23.09 29.91 -15.25
C GLU A 112 24.29 29.11 -14.74
N THR A 113 24.05 28.07 -13.93
CA THR A 113 25.10 27.20 -13.40
C THR A 113 25.79 26.38 -14.49
N PHE A 114 25.05 25.88 -15.48
CA PHE A 114 25.65 25.15 -16.61
C PHE A 114 26.61 26.01 -17.42
N TYR A 115 26.20 27.24 -17.76
CA TYR A 115 26.98 28.16 -18.59
C TYR A 115 28.17 28.78 -17.85
N LYS A 116 28.11 28.90 -16.52
CA LYS A 116 29.15 29.52 -15.69
C LYS A 116 30.53 28.87 -15.90
N GLU A 117 30.58 27.55 -15.95
CA GLU A 117 31.84 26.79 -16.04
C GLU A 117 32.16 26.32 -17.47
N LEU A 118 31.36 26.75 -18.46
CA LEU A 118 31.43 26.25 -19.84
C LEU A 118 32.78 26.54 -20.52
N ASP A 119 33.40 27.69 -20.24
CA ASP A 119 34.72 28.02 -20.81
C ASP A 119 35.81 27.08 -20.30
N ILE A 120 35.75 26.68 -19.02
CA ILE A 120 36.65 25.69 -18.44
C ILE A 120 36.41 24.33 -19.09
N VAL A 121 35.16 23.91 -19.25
CA VAL A 121 34.81 22.66 -19.95
C VAL A 121 35.39 22.64 -21.37
N LYS A 122 35.18 23.70 -22.15
CA LYS A 122 35.69 23.84 -23.53
C LYS A 122 37.22 23.81 -23.61
N SER A 123 37.91 24.25 -22.55
CA SER A 123 39.37 24.19 -22.47
C SER A 123 39.90 22.77 -22.20
N LEU A 124 39.08 21.90 -21.60
CA LEU A 124 39.48 20.57 -21.15
C LEU A 124 39.03 19.44 -22.08
N ILE A 125 37.87 19.58 -22.71
CA ILE A 125 37.22 18.56 -23.55
C ILE A 125 36.59 19.20 -24.79
N PHE A 126 36.33 18.39 -25.83
CA PHE A 126 35.59 18.84 -27.00
C PHE A 126 34.08 18.91 -26.72
N MET A 127 33.49 20.08 -26.96
CA MET A 127 32.05 20.33 -26.77
C MET A 127 31.38 20.71 -28.09
N PRO A 128 30.62 19.80 -28.71
CA PRO A 128 29.75 20.15 -29.84
C PRO A 128 28.74 21.23 -29.44
N GLU A 129 28.41 22.14 -30.36
CA GLU A 129 27.40 23.19 -30.12
C GLU A 129 26.03 22.60 -29.75
N GLU A 130 25.67 21.46 -30.35
CA GLU A 130 24.44 20.73 -30.02
C GLU A 130 24.40 20.26 -28.56
N CYS A 131 25.53 19.79 -28.02
CA CYS A 131 25.64 19.40 -26.61
C CYS A 131 25.47 20.61 -25.68
N ILE A 132 25.96 21.78 -26.08
CA ILE A 132 25.82 23.02 -25.31
C ILE A 132 24.36 23.47 -25.28
N LEU A 133 23.71 23.51 -26.45
CA LEU A 133 22.31 23.95 -26.58
C LEU A 133 21.32 23.04 -25.82
N ASN A 134 21.64 21.74 -25.69
CA ASN A 134 20.78 20.75 -25.00
C ASN A 134 21.16 20.53 -23.52
N TYR A 135 22.14 21.27 -23.00
CA TYR A 135 22.72 21.04 -21.68
C TYR A 135 23.15 19.59 -21.45
N ASP A 136 23.86 19.00 -22.41
CA ASP A 136 24.24 17.58 -22.44
C ASP A 136 25.35 17.27 -21.42
N SER A 137 24.97 17.21 -20.15
CA SER A 137 25.88 16.84 -19.06
C SER A 137 26.36 15.38 -19.12
N PRO A 138 25.60 14.38 -19.64
CA PRO A 138 26.16 13.05 -19.89
C PRO A 138 27.41 13.07 -20.79
N HIS A 139 27.42 13.89 -21.84
CA HIS A 139 28.62 14.07 -22.68
C HIS A 139 29.80 14.63 -21.87
N ILE A 140 29.58 15.70 -21.08
CA ILE A 140 30.62 16.29 -20.22
C ILE A 140 31.18 15.27 -19.24
N ILE A 141 30.31 14.56 -18.52
CA ILE A 141 30.69 13.53 -17.53
C ILE A 141 31.49 12.41 -18.22
N SER A 142 31.05 11.97 -19.40
CA SER A 142 31.71 10.91 -20.16
C SER A 142 33.13 11.29 -20.59
N GLU A 143 33.31 12.49 -21.16
CA GLU A 143 34.64 12.96 -21.58
C GLU A 143 35.58 13.22 -20.40
N LEU A 144 35.05 13.74 -19.28
CA LEU A 144 35.84 13.90 -18.05
C LEU A 144 36.24 12.55 -17.44
N CYS A 145 35.33 11.57 -17.42
CA CYS A 145 35.64 10.21 -16.96
C CYS A 145 36.73 9.56 -17.83
N LYS A 146 36.67 9.71 -19.17
CA LYS A 146 37.72 9.23 -20.07
C LYS A 146 39.08 9.86 -19.74
N LYS A 147 39.10 11.17 -19.50
CA LYS A 147 40.32 11.92 -19.16
C LYS A 147 40.92 11.53 -17.81
N LEU A 148 40.07 11.16 -16.85
CA LEU A 148 40.44 10.75 -15.49
C LEU A 148 40.63 9.24 -15.33
N GLU A 149 40.40 8.45 -16.39
CA GLU A 149 40.40 6.98 -16.37
C GLU A 149 39.38 6.38 -15.37
N TYR A 150 38.20 7.02 -15.24
CA TYR A 150 37.11 6.58 -14.35
C TYR A 150 36.05 5.75 -15.10
N PRO A 151 35.41 4.76 -14.45
CA PRO A 151 34.35 3.96 -15.06
C PRO A 151 33.06 4.77 -15.21
N LEU A 152 32.50 4.83 -16.43
CA LEU A 152 31.35 5.68 -16.75
C LEU A 152 30.09 5.29 -15.99
N GLU A 153 29.83 3.99 -15.86
CA GLU A 153 28.59 3.44 -15.29
C GLU A 153 28.40 3.78 -13.81
N LYS A 154 29.49 4.12 -13.11
CA LYS A 154 29.47 4.51 -11.70
C LYS A 154 29.42 6.03 -11.49
N ASN A 155 29.60 6.80 -12.56
CA ASN A 155 29.85 8.23 -12.49
C ASN A 155 28.79 9.08 -13.19
N ILE A 156 27.79 8.49 -13.86
CA ILE A 156 26.57 9.21 -14.25
C ILE A 156 25.55 9.01 -13.13
N PRO A 157 25.18 10.06 -12.38
CA PRO A 157 24.11 9.96 -11.40
C PRO A 157 22.80 9.58 -12.09
N HIS A 158 22.17 8.52 -11.62
CA HIS A 158 20.83 8.14 -12.05
C HIS A 158 19.86 8.38 -10.91
N LEU A 159 18.71 9.00 -11.21
CA LEU A 159 17.58 8.92 -10.29
C LEU A 159 17.18 7.45 -10.19
N GLN A 160 17.04 6.94 -8.96
CA GLN A 160 16.49 5.61 -8.80
C GLN A 160 15.09 5.58 -9.43
N PRO A 161 14.81 4.65 -10.34
CA PRO A 161 13.48 4.55 -10.92
C PRO A 161 12.48 4.33 -9.79
N PRO A 162 11.33 5.02 -9.81
CA PRO A 162 10.33 4.92 -8.73
C PRO A 162 9.64 3.54 -8.67
N CYS A 163 9.93 2.64 -9.62
CA CYS A 163 9.26 1.37 -9.80
C CYS A 163 10.23 0.34 -10.41
N PRO A 164 10.19 -0.95 -10.00
CA PRO A 164 10.94 -2.00 -10.65
C PRO A 164 10.43 -2.19 -12.08
N GLU A 165 11.34 -2.08 -13.04
CA GLU A 165 11.02 -2.39 -14.44
C GLU A 165 10.68 -3.87 -14.62
N ILE A 166 11.29 -4.74 -13.79
CA ILE A 166 11.14 -6.19 -13.85
C ILE A 166 10.79 -6.73 -12.45
N LEU A 167 9.62 -7.35 -12.34
CA LEU A 167 9.15 -8.11 -11.19
C LEU A 167 9.82 -9.47 -11.10
N ASN A 168 10.13 -9.90 -9.88
CA ASN A 168 10.87 -11.14 -9.64
C ASN A 168 9.96 -12.39 -9.59
N PHE A 169 9.05 -12.50 -10.55
CA PHE A 169 8.20 -13.68 -10.73
C PHE A 169 8.98 -15.00 -10.85
N PRO A 170 10.14 -15.07 -11.54
CA PRO A 170 10.93 -16.30 -11.57
C PRO A 170 11.32 -16.80 -10.18
N LEU A 171 11.69 -15.89 -9.27
CA LEU A 171 12.01 -16.26 -7.90
C LEU A 171 10.76 -16.71 -7.13
N PHE A 172 9.64 -16.02 -7.31
CA PHE A 172 8.36 -16.45 -6.74
C PHE A 172 7.96 -17.87 -7.17
N PHE A 173 7.96 -18.17 -8.48
CA PHE A 173 7.59 -19.48 -8.99
C PHE A 173 8.56 -20.56 -8.50
N LYS A 174 9.87 -20.28 -8.47
CA LYS A 174 10.87 -21.18 -7.89
C LYS A 174 10.57 -21.55 -6.45
N PHE A 175 10.13 -20.60 -5.61
CA PHE A 175 9.76 -20.91 -4.22
C PHE A 175 8.40 -21.62 -4.13
N LYS A 176 7.43 -21.24 -4.96
CA LYS A 176 6.11 -21.87 -5.01
C LYS A 176 6.19 -23.35 -5.38
N GLU A 177 7.07 -23.72 -6.30
CA GLU A 177 7.30 -25.11 -6.74
C GLU A 177 8.01 -25.98 -5.68
N ARG A 178 8.72 -25.36 -4.72
CA ARG A 178 9.43 -26.08 -3.65
C ARG A 178 8.51 -26.59 -2.54
N VAL A 179 7.29 -26.07 -2.44
CA VAL A 179 6.40 -26.33 -1.29
C VAL A 179 5.07 -26.93 -1.73
N SER A 180 4.41 -27.63 -0.82
CA SER A 180 3.12 -28.25 -1.13
C SER A 180 2.04 -27.19 -1.45
N PRO A 181 1.03 -27.50 -2.27
CA PRO A 181 -0.09 -26.60 -2.52
C PRO A 181 -0.80 -26.13 -1.24
N ASN A 182 -0.84 -26.99 -0.21
CA ASN A 182 -1.42 -26.65 1.09
C ASN A 182 -0.63 -25.57 1.83
N ILE A 183 0.71 -25.60 1.78
CA ILE A 183 1.56 -24.53 2.33
C ILE A 183 1.38 -23.24 1.53
N THR A 184 1.44 -23.31 0.20
CA THR A 184 1.23 -22.13 -0.66
C THR A 184 -0.12 -21.47 -0.37
N LEU A 185 -1.18 -22.27 -0.29
CA LEU A 185 -2.52 -21.78 0.03
C LEU A 185 -2.58 -21.15 1.42
N GLY A 186 -1.96 -21.77 2.43
CA GLY A 186 -1.91 -21.22 3.78
C GLY A 186 -1.17 -19.89 3.87
N VAL A 187 -0.09 -19.72 3.10
CA VAL A 187 0.63 -18.43 3.01
C VAL A 187 -0.19 -17.40 2.25
N PHE A 188 -0.81 -17.75 1.11
CA PHE A 188 -1.70 -16.85 0.38
C PHE A 188 -2.87 -16.39 1.25
N GLN A 189 -3.45 -17.28 2.05
CA GLN A 189 -4.52 -16.93 2.97
C GLN A 189 -4.06 -15.93 4.03
N LYS A 190 -2.89 -16.15 4.66
CA LYS A 190 -2.29 -15.18 5.59
C LYS A 190 -2.04 -13.83 4.90
N MET A 191 -1.46 -13.84 3.70
CA MET A 191 -1.18 -12.62 2.93
C MET A 191 -2.48 -11.86 2.60
N PHE A 192 -3.54 -12.56 2.21
CA PHE A 192 -4.84 -11.96 1.93
C PHE A 192 -5.42 -11.30 3.18
N PHE A 193 -5.29 -11.94 4.35
CA PHE A 193 -5.78 -11.41 5.63
C PHE A 193 -5.02 -10.20 6.15
N THR A 194 -3.84 -9.86 5.61
CA THR A 194 -3.18 -8.59 5.95
C THR A 194 -4.02 -7.37 5.55
N LEU A 195 -4.86 -7.48 4.51
CA LEU A 195 -5.84 -6.46 4.15
C LEU A 195 -6.85 -6.16 5.28
N ALA A 196 -7.16 -7.15 6.10
CA ALA A 196 -8.12 -6.98 7.19
C ALA A 196 -7.58 -6.06 8.29
N GLU A 197 -6.25 -5.90 8.37
CA GLU A 197 -5.60 -5.05 9.37
C GLU A 197 -5.82 -3.55 9.14
N THR A 198 -6.19 -3.13 7.93
CA THR A 198 -6.52 -1.72 7.63
C THR A 198 -8.02 -1.44 7.82
N SER A 199 -8.83 -2.48 8.05
CA SER A 199 -10.27 -2.35 8.24
C SER A 199 -10.62 -1.92 9.66
N LYS A 200 -11.10 -0.68 9.83
CA LYS A 200 -11.61 -0.20 11.13
C LYS A 200 -12.74 -1.07 11.70
N THR A 201 -13.56 -1.70 10.85
CA THR A 201 -14.65 -2.58 11.30
C THR A 201 -14.12 -3.83 11.97
N ILE A 202 -13.05 -4.42 11.42
CA ILE A 202 -12.40 -5.61 11.97
C ILE A 202 -11.48 -5.25 13.15
N MET A 203 -10.74 -4.15 13.01
CA MET A 203 -9.74 -3.74 13.98
C MET A 203 -10.32 -3.01 15.18
N LYS A 204 -11.43 -2.28 15.05
CA LYS A 204 -12.01 -1.50 16.16
C LYS A 204 -13.48 -1.80 16.44
N GLY A 205 -14.14 -2.64 15.62
CA GLY A 205 -15.58 -2.83 15.71
C GLY A 205 -16.37 -1.55 15.39
N THR A 206 -15.97 -0.81 14.35
CA THR A 206 -16.67 0.42 13.94
C THR A 206 -16.86 0.58 12.44
N ILE A 207 -17.93 1.27 12.07
CA ILE A 207 -18.27 1.69 10.70
C ILE A 207 -18.16 3.22 10.49
N GLY A 208 -17.35 3.87 11.32
CA GLY A 208 -16.78 5.21 11.05
C GLY A 208 -17.66 6.40 11.43
N TYR A 209 -18.95 6.38 11.09
CA TYR A 209 -19.89 7.47 11.40
C TYR A 209 -20.62 7.20 12.72
N GLU A 210 -21.53 6.24 12.72
CA GLU A 210 -22.33 5.85 13.88
C GLU A 210 -22.40 4.32 13.93
N ASN A 211 -22.05 3.74 15.09
CA ASN A 211 -22.13 2.30 15.29
C ASN A 211 -23.54 1.92 15.72
N TYR A 212 -24.34 1.44 14.77
CA TYR A 212 -25.68 0.88 15.03
C TYR A 212 -25.66 -0.46 15.76
N TYR A 213 -24.50 -1.14 15.71
CA TYR A 213 -24.31 -2.45 16.31
C TYR A 213 -23.17 -2.45 17.33
N PRO A 214 -23.19 -3.37 18.31
CA PRO A 214 -22.09 -3.51 19.25
C PRO A 214 -20.74 -3.77 18.55
N PRO A 215 -19.61 -3.22 19.05
CA PRO A 215 -18.30 -3.42 18.44
C PRO A 215 -17.92 -4.89 18.20
N GLN A 216 -18.23 -5.76 19.16
CA GLN A 216 -17.96 -7.19 19.04
C GLN A 216 -18.75 -7.85 17.90
N TYR A 217 -19.99 -7.42 17.66
CA TYR A 217 -20.80 -7.89 16.53
C TYR A 217 -20.16 -7.44 15.21
N LEU A 218 -19.85 -6.15 15.08
CA LEU A 218 -19.24 -5.56 13.88
C LEU A 218 -17.91 -6.24 13.53
N LYS A 219 -17.04 -6.45 14.53
CA LYS A 219 -15.78 -7.18 14.37
C LYS A 219 -16.01 -8.60 13.86
N THR A 220 -16.90 -9.34 14.53
CA THR A 220 -17.18 -10.74 14.22
C THR A 220 -17.73 -10.90 12.81
N ILE A 221 -18.76 -10.13 12.45
CA ILE A 221 -19.41 -10.26 11.15
C ILE A 221 -18.48 -9.81 10.02
N ALA A 222 -17.71 -8.73 10.20
CA ALA A 222 -16.76 -8.25 9.20
C ALA A 222 -15.62 -9.26 8.97
N ARG A 223 -15.12 -9.90 10.03
CA ARG A 223 -14.13 -10.98 9.92
C ARG A 223 -14.72 -12.17 9.17
N ASP A 224 -15.91 -12.63 9.56
CA ASP A 224 -16.55 -13.80 8.96
C ASP A 224 -16.88 -13.56 7.47
N ASN A 225 -17.31 -12.34 7.12
CA ASN A 225 -17.45 -11.87 5.74
C ASN A 225 -16.14 -11.99 4.95
N PHE A 226 -15.02 -11.55 5.53
CA PHE A 226 -13.71 -11.64 4.89
C PHE A 226 -13.23 -13.10 4.71
N LEU A 227 -13.47 -13.96 5.70
CA LEU A 227 -13.21 -15.40 5.61
C LEU A 227 -14.06 -16.05 4.50
N ASN A 228 -15.33 -15.68 4.39
CA ASN A 228 -16.24 -16.20 3.38
C ASN A 228 -15.85 -15.76 1.97
N LEU A 229 -15.43 -14.51 1.79
CA LEU A 229 -14.89 -14.03 0.52
C LEU A 229 -13.67 -14.86 0.08
N PHE A 230 -12.73 -15.12 0.99
CA PHE A 230 -11.57 -15.96 0.66
C PHE A 230 -11.99 -17.38 0.29
N ARG A 231 -12.92 -17.99 1.03
CA ARG A 231 -13.46 -19.33 0.69
C ARG A 231 -14.08 -19.37 -0.70
N GLU A 232 -14.84 -18.35 -1.08
CA GLU A 232 -15.45 -18.25 -2.41
C GLU A 232 -14.39 -18.18 -3.52
N ILE A 233 -13.33 -17.40 -3.31
CA ILE A 233 -12.18 -17.32 -4.23
C ILE A 233 -11.58 -18.71 -4.46
N LEU A 234 -11.38 -19.49 -3.39
CA LEU A 234 -10.79 -20.83 -3.50
C LEU A 234 -11.64 -21.84 -4.26
N THR A 235 -12.96 -21.63 -4.28
CA THR A 235 -13.90 -22.48 -5.03
C THR A 235 -14.11 -22.01 -6.47
N THR A 236 -13.53 -20.88 -6.86
CA THR A 236 -13.71 -20.27 -8.17
C THR A 236 -12.60 -20.71 -9.13
N SER A 237 -12.98 -21.19 -10.31
CA SER A 237 -12.02 -21.52 -11.38
C SER A 237 -11.78 -20.32 -12.30
N PRO A 238 -10.53 -20.08 -12.75
CA PRO A 238 -10.22 -19.04 -13.74
C PRO A 238 -11.00 -19.20 -15.05
N ASP A 239 -11.34 -20.42 -15.45
CA ASP A 239 -12.11 -20.66 -16.68
C ASP A 239 -13.61 -20.30 -16.56
N THR A 240 -14.09 -20.14 -15.32
CA THR A 240 -15.53 -19.98 -15.01
C THR A 240 -15.87 -18.60 -14.46
N ILE A 241 -14.87 -17.80 -14.10
CA ILE A 241 -15.10 -16.48 -13.52
C ILE A 241 -15.62 -15.52 -14.58
N ASN A 242 -16.77 -14.90 -14.30
CA ASN A 242 -17.28 -13.82 -15.11
C ASN A 242 -16.82 -12.49 -14.51
N ILE A 243 -15.86 -11.82 -15.17
CA ILE A 243 -15.26 -10.58 -14.67
C ILE A 243 -16.04 -9.40 -15.24
N ASN A 244 -17.06 -8.98 -14.49
CA ASN A 244 -17.97 -7.90 -14.86
C ASN A 244 -18.45 -7.13 -13.61
N LEU A 245 -19.45 -6.24 -13.79
CA LEU A 245 -20.02 -5.48 -12.69
C LEU A 245 -20.70 -6.35 -11.62
N ASP A 246 -21.20 -7.53 -11.96
CA ASP A 246 -21.82 -8.44 -10.98
C ASP A 246 -20.78 -9.06 -10.04
N LEU A 247 -19.56 -9.30 -10.51
CA LEU A 247 -18.45 -9.68 -9.62
C LEU A 247 -18.15 -8.59 -8.60
N LEU A 248 -18.14 -7.30 -8.99
CA LEU A 248 -17.96 -6.20 -8.04
C LEU A 248 -19.08 -6.15 -7.00
N LYS A 249 -20.33 -6.27 -7.45
CA LYS A 249 -21.49 -6.35 -6.54
C LYS A 249 -21.39 -7.54 -5.60
N ARG A 250 -20.93 -8.70 -6.10
CA ARG A 250 -20.73 -9.91 -5.30
C ARG A 250 -19.67 -9.70 -4.23
N ILE A 251 -18.52 -9.13 -4.58
CA ILE A 251 -17.46 -8.81 -3.61
C ILE A 251 -17.99 -7.83 -2.56
N HIS A 252 -18.66 -6.75 -2.97
CA HIS A 252 -19.26 -5.80 -2.03
C HIS A 252 -20.30 -6.47 -1.12
N TYR A 253 -21.18 -7.31 -1.67
CA TYR A 253 -22.16 -8.07 -0.90
C TYR A 253 -21.47 -8.93 0.16
N LEU A 254 -20.46 -9.71 -0.22
CA LEU A 254 -19.75 -10.59 0.71
C LEU A 254 -19.05 -9.82 1.82
N LEU A 255 -18.45 -8.67 1.51
CA LEU A 255 -17.77 -7.84 2.50
C LEU A 255 -18.75 -7.16 3.48
N TYR A 256 -19.91 -6.76 2.99
CA TYR A 256 -20.81 -5.84 3.71
C TYR A 256 -22.13 -6.47 4.17
N SER A 257 -22.37 -7.75 3.88
CA SER A 257 -23.58 -8.45 4.34
C SER A 257 -23.71 -8.40 5.87
N GLY A 258 -24.86 -7.93 6.36
CA GLY A 258 -25.14 -7.74 7.79
C GLY A 258 -24.41 -6.56 8.45
N LEU A 259 -23.81 -5.67 7.65
CA LEU A 259 -23.24 -4.40 8.08
C LEU A 259 -24.06 -3.19 7.58
N ASP A 260 -25.26 -3.43 7.09
CA ASP A 260 -26.14 -2.39 6.57
C ASP A 260 -26.59 -1.42 7.66
N THR A 261 -26.58 -0.14 7.32
CA THR A 261 -27.09 0.96 8.14
C THR A 261 -28.21 1.68 7.41
N PRO A 262 -29.04 2.48 8.11
CA PRO A 262 -30.05 3.32 7.46
C PRO A 262 -29.48 4.32 6.43
N TYR A 263 -28.17 4.55 6.44
CA TYR A 263 -27.47 5.56 5.61
C TYR A 263 -26.64 4.94 4.48
N THR A 264 -26.62 3.61 4.36
CA THR A 264 -25.88 2.89 3.31
C THR A 264 -26.85 2.22 2.35
N CYS A 265 -26.48 2.16 1.06
CA CYS A 265 -27.16 1.28 0.12
C CYS A 265 -27.03 -0.18 0.55
N ARG A 266 -27.93 -1.03 0.06
CA ARG A 266 -27.92 -2.45 0.42
C ARG A 266 -26.61 -3.10 -0.05
N PRO A 267 -26.08 -4.08 0.69
CA PRO A 267 -24.90 -4.83 0.25
C PRO A 267 -25.07 -5.35 -1.17
N GLY A 268 -24.15 -4.98 -2.06
CA GLY A 268 -24.13 -5.42 -3.47
C GLY A 268 -24.93 -4.53 -4.41
N GLU A 269 -25.49 -3.42 -3.94
CA GLU A 269 -26.15 -2.43 -4.79
C GLU A 269 -25.25 -1.20 -4.98
N PHE A 270 -25.26 -0.67 -6.21
CA PHE A 270 -24.63 0.62 -6.48
C PHE A 270 -25.40 1.73 -5.80
N ARG A 271 -24.69 2.81 -5.45
CA ARG A 271 -25.33 3.95 -4.79
C ARG A 271 -26.31 4.66 -5.70
N THR A 272 -27.35 5.21 -5.09
CA THR A 272 -28.42 5.96 -5.76
C THR A 272 -28.45 7.44 -5.38
N PHE A 273 -27.48 7.88 -4.59
CA PHE A 273 -27.33 9.23 -4.09
C PHE A 273 -25.88 9.68 -4.18
N ASP A 274 -25.66 10.99 -4.12
CA ASP A 274 -24.33 11.58 -4.04
C ASP A 274 -23.88 11.76 -2.60
N PHE A 275 -22.58 11.58 -2.39
CA PHE A 275 -21.99 11.81 -1.09
C PHE A 275 -21.87 13.29 -0.76
N ASP A 276 -22.00 13.61 0.52
CA ASP A 276 -21.79 14.97 1.02
C ASP A 276 -20.34 15.44 0.85
N ASP A 277 -19.36 14.52 0.95
CA ASP A 277 -17.95 14.76 0.67
C ASP A 277 -17.63 14.79 -0.84
N LYS A 278 -18.65 14.55 -1.69
CA LYS A 278 -18.60 14.54 -3.15
C LYS A 278 -17.57 13.57 -3.73
N ASN A 279 -17.55 12.38 -3.14
CA ASN A 279 -16.66 11.30 -3.54
C ASN A 279 -17.07 10.66 -4.89
N GLY A 280 -16.15 10.63 -5.85
CA GLY A 280 -16.36 9.99 -7.15
C GLY A 280 -17.38 10.69 -8.06
N VAL A 281 -18.10 9.92 -8.89
CA VAL A 281 -18.94 10.43 -10.00
C VAL A 281 -20.36 10.74 -9.55
N THR A 282 -20.90 11.92 -9.84
CA THR A 282 -22.29 12.21 -9.46
C THR A 282 -23.34 11.23 -10.05
N VAL A 283 -24.41 10.94 -9.31
CA VAL A 283 -25.57 10.19 -9.82
C VAL A 283 -26.47 11.02 -10.73
N GLU A 284 -26.34 12.36 -10.68
CA GLU A 284 -27.15 13.29 -11.45
C GLU A 284 -27.06 13.00 -12.95
N GLU A 285 -28.19 13.18 -13.65
CA GLU A 285 -28.29 12.99 -15.11
C GLU A 285 -27.81 11.61 -15.59
N GLY A 286 -27.81 10.60 -14.70
CA GLY A 286 -27.35 9.24 -14.99
C GLY A 286 -25.84 9.13 -15.25
N LYS A 287 -25.01 10.09 -14.79
CA LYS A 287 -23.55 10.06 -14.99
C LYS A 287 -22.91 8.81 -14.37
N LEU A 288 -23.30 8.42 -13.15
CA LEU A 288 -22.83 7.17 -12.52
C LEU A 288 -23.09 5.94 -13.41
N ILE A 289 -24.29 5.81 -13.99
CA ILE A 289 -24.63 4.68 -14.85
C ILE A 289 -23.75 4.66 -16.10
N ARG A 290 -23.49 5.81 -16.72
CA ARG A 290 -22.60 5.91 -17.90
C ARG A 290 -21.17 5.48 -17.55
N GLU A 291 -20.66 5.94 -16.41
CA GLU A 291 -19.31 5.60 -15.97
C GLU A 291 -19.16 4.13 -15.55
N LEU A 292 -20.22 3.52 -15.01
CA LEU A 292 -20.28 2.07 -14.78
C LEU A 292 -20.24 1.27 -16.08
N LEU A 293 -20.92 1.72 -17.14
CA LEU A 293 -20.83 1.09 -18.46
C LEU A 293 -19.43 1.24 -19.08
N VAL A 294 -18.76 2.36 -18.83
CA VAL A 294 -17.36 2.54 -19.23
C VAL A 294 -16.49 1.51 -18.50
N LEU A 295 -16.61 1.40 -17.18
CA LEU A 295 -15.89 0.40 -16.38
C LEU A 295 -16.10 -1.02 -16.89
N GLU A 296 -17.36 -1.40 -17.15
CA GLU A 296 -17.68 -2.72 -17.72
C GLU A 296 -17.03 -2.93 -19.09
N GLY A 297 -17.03 -1.90 -19.95
CA GLY A 297 -16.36 -1.94 -21.25
C GLY A 297 -14.84 -2.14 -21.13
N TYR A 298 -14.18 -1.58 -20.11
CA TYR A 298 -12.77 -1.87 -19.83
C TYR A 298 -12.58 -3.31 -19.34
N MET A 299 -13.44 -3.80 -18.43
CA MET A 299 -13.38 -5.18 -17.94
C MET A 299 -13.49 -6.20 -19.08
N GLN A 300 -14.36 -5.96 -20.07
CA GLN A 300 -14.55 -6.86 -21.21
C GLN A 300 -13.40 -6.85 -22.23
N ARG A 301 -12.56 -5.81 -22.23
CA ARG A 301 -11.44 -5.67 -23.17
C ARG A 301 -10.14 -6.29 -22.67
N ILE A 302 -10.03 -6.51 -21.37
CA ILE A 302 -8.84 -7.12 -20.76
C ILE A 302 -8.87 -8.62 -21.05
N ASP A 303 -7.77 -9.14 -21.58
CA ASP A 303 -7.54 -10.58 -21.67
C ASP A 303 -7.15 -11.11 -20.27
N TRP A 304 -8.16 -11.54 -19.51
CA TRP A 304 -7.96 -12.06 -18.17
C TRP A 304 -7.23 -13.39 -18.15
N ASN A 305 -7.36 -14.19 -19.22
CA ASN A 305 -6.71 -15.50 -19.33
C ASN A 305 -5.28 -15.41 -19.89
N THR A 306 -4.71 -14.20 -19.90
CA THR A 306 -3.36 -13.98 -20.40
C THR A 306 -2.32 -14.76 -19.57
N GLY A 307 -1.44 -15.48 -20.27
CA GLY A 307 -0.25 -16.09 -19.64
C GLY A 307 0.84 -15.08 -19.27
N ALA A 308 0.63 -13.78 -19.53
CA ALA A 308 1.60 -12.71 -19.29
C ALA A 308 1.22 -11.88 -18.05
N PRO A 309 1.90 -12.07 -16.90
CA PRO A 309 1.56 -11.37 -15.65
C PRO A 309 1.49 -9.84 -15.78
N TYR A 310 2.35 -9.22 -16.59
CA TYR A 310 2.33 -7.76 -16.79
C TYR A 310 1.07 -7.25 -17.45
N ALA A 311 0.49 -7.99 -18.41
CA ALA A 311 -0.75 -7.61 -19.05
C ALA A 311 -1.92 -7.67 -18.04
N LEU A 312 -1.93 -8.71 -17.19
CA LEU A 312 -2.88 -8.84 -16.09
C LEU A 312 -2.75 -7.68 -15.10
N ILE A 313 -1.53 -7.37 -14.65
CA ILE A 313 -1.27 -6.28 -13.68
C ILE A 313 -1.72 -4.92 -14.23
N LYS A 314 -1.45 -4.65 -15.50
CA LYS A 314 -1.91 -3.43 -16.15
C LYS A 314 -3.44 -3.35 -16.18
N GLY A 315 -4.12 -4.42 -16.58
CA GLY A 315 -5.58 -4.48 -16.55
C GLY A 315 -6.14 -4.28 -15.13
N LEU A 316 -5.52 -4.89 -14.12
CA LEU A 316 -5.92 -4.71 -12.72
C LEU A 316 -5.72 -3.28 -12.23
N ALA A 317 -4.62 -2.63 -12.60
CA ALA A 317 -4.35 -1.23 -12.28
C ALA A 317 -5.40 -0.30 -12.90
N GLU A 318 -5.76 -0.54 -14.17
CA GLU A 318 -6.81 0.22 -14.88
C GLU A 318 -8.17 0.08 -14.20
N ILE A 319 -8.59 -1.15 -13.89
CA ILE A 319 -9.87 -1.40 -13.23
C ILE A 319 -9.89 -0.83 -11.81
N TYR A 320 -8.81 -1.01 -11.05
CA TYR A 320 -8.72 -0.45 -9.70
C TYR A 320 -8.84 1.08 -9.71
N HIS A 321 -8.08 1.74 -10.59
CA HIS A 321 -8.14 3.20 -10.76
C HIS A 321 -9.57 3.67 -11.05
N LEU A 322 -10.28 2.98 -11.96
CA LEU A 322 -11.67 3.32 -12.30
C LEU A 322 -12.65 3.04 -11.16
N ILE A 323 -12.50 1.95 -10.39
CA ILE A 323 -13.36 1.67 -9.22
C ILE A 323 -13.24 2.81 -8.20
N ILE A 324 -12.01 3.23 -7.87
CA ILE A 324 -11.78 4.29 -6.89
C ILE A 324 -12.28 5.64 -7.42
N ALA A 325 -12.03 5.93 -8.70
CA ALA A 325 -12.53 7.15 -9.32
C ALA A 325 -14.06 7.20 -9.32
N ILE A 326 -14.73 6.14 -9.79
CA ILE A 326 -16.19 6.12 -9.92
C ILE A 326 -16.86 6.15 -8.55
N HIS A 327 -16.26 5.46 -7.58
CA HIS A 327 -16.78 5.30 -6.22
C HIS A 327 -18.24 4.78 -6.23
N PRO A 328 -18.48 3.58 -6.81
CA PRO A 328 -19.82 3.14 -7.20
C PRO A 328 -20.72 2.66 -6.05
N PHE A 329 -20.16 2.31 -4.89
CA PHE A 329 -20.90 1.84 -3.71
C PHE A 329 -20.97 2.94 -2.65
N SER A 330 -21.95 2.88 -1.74
CA SER A 330 -22.09 3.87 -0.66
C SER A 330 -20.98 3.81 0.39
N ASP A 331 -20.28 2.68 0.51
CA ASP A 331 -19.08 2.55 1.34
C ASP A 331 -18.18 1.44 0.76
N ALA A 332 -16.98 1.30 1.32
CA ALA A 332 -16.07 0.20 1.10
C ALA A 332 -15.49 0.10 -0.32
N ASN A 333 -15.58 1.14 -1.16
CA ASN A 333 -15.02 1.13 -2.52
C ASN A 333 -13.53 0.77 -2.56
N GLY A 334 -12.73 1.33 -1.65
CA GLY A 334 -11.31 0.96 -1.50
C GLY A 334 -11.11 -0.53 -1.18
N ARG A 335 -11.91 -1.06 -0.24
CA ARG A 335 -11.87 -2.49 0.13
C ARG A 335 -12.34 -3.38 -1.02
N VAL A 336 -13.40 -3.02 -1.73
CA VAL A 336 -13.90 -3.75 -2.90
C VAL A 336 -12.86 -3.76 -4.00
N GLY A 337 -12.21 -2.63 -4.29
CA GLY A 337 -11.13 -2.56 -5.28
C GLY A 337 -9.93 -3.45 -4.91
N LYS A 338 -9.43 -3.37 -3.67
CA LYS A 338 -8.33 -4.22 -3.18
C LYS A 338 -8.70 -5.71 -3.24
N CYS A 339 -9.92 -6.04 -2.82
CA CYS A 339 -10.44 -7.40 -2.86
C CYS A 339 -10.64 -7.88 -4.29
N PHE A 340 -11.10 -7.04 -5.22
CA PHE A 340 -11.20 -7.39 -6.65
C PHE A 340 -9.83 -7.74 -7.21
N VAL A 341 -8.83 -6.91 -6.96
CA VAL A 341 -7.45 -7.17 -7.41
C VAL A 341 -6.95 -8.50 -6.85
N ASN A 342 -7.07 -8.71 -5.55
CA ASN A 342 -6.63 -9.95 -4.92
C ASN A 342 -7.46 -11.18 -5.31
N TYR A 343 -8.75 -11.00 -5.62
CA TYR A 343 -9.62 -12.06 -6.16
C TYR A 343 -9.04 -12.56 -7.47
N ILE A 344 -8.78 -11.66 -8.42
CA ILE A 344 -8.25 -12.04 -9.72
C ILE A 344 -6.84 -12.64 -9.59
N MET A 345 -5.96 -12.05 -8.77
CA MET A 345 -4.61 -12.59 -8.54
C MET A 345 -4.66 -14.04 -8.02
N LEU A 346 -5.49 -14.31 -7.01
CA LEU A 346 -5.62 -15.63 -6.41
C LEU A 346 -6.22 -16.67 -7.36
N VAL A 347 -7.25 -16.30 -8.13
CA VAL A 347 -7.87 -17.19 -9.13
C VAL A 347 -6.86 -17.60 -10.22
N HIS A 348 -5.90 -16.72 -10.55
CA HIS A 348 -4.79 -17.01 -11.46
C HIS A 348 -3.59 -17.69 -10.78
N GLY A 349 -3.73 -18.09 -9.51
CA GLY A 349 -2.67 -18.75 -8.75
C GLY A 349 -1.47 -17.85 -8.42
N LEU A 350 -1.63 -16.53 -8.48
CA LEU A 350 -0.65 -15.55 -8.02
C LEU A 350 -0.90 -15.21 -6.55
N MET A 351 0.11 -14.64 -5.89
CA MET A 351 -0.06 -14.19 -4.51
C MET A 351 -1.00 -12.97 -4.42
N PRO A 352 -1.67 -12.77 -3.28
CA PRO A 352 -2.29 -11.49 -2.97
C PRO A 352 -1.26 -10.36 -2.92
N ILE A 353 -1.68 -9.17 -3.32
CA ILE A 353 -0.95 -7.93 -3.14
C ILE A 353 -1.19 -7.42 -1.71
N ILE A 354 -0.11 -7.11 -1.01
CA ILE A 354 -0.13 -6.40 0.29
C ILE A 354 -0.06 -4.90 0.02
N PHE A 355 -1.15 -4.19 0.25
CA PHE A 355 -1.27 -2.76 -0.01
C PHE A 355 -0.62 -1.93 1.11
N ASP A 356 -0.11 -0.74 0.76
CA ASP A 356 0.31 0.28 1.72
C ASP A 356 -0.59 1.50 1.55
N ASP A 357 -1.28 1.90 2.62
CA ASP A 357 -2.31 2.93 2.55
C ASP A 357 -1.73 4.30 2.16
N GLU A 358 -0.49 4.63 2.55
CA GLU A 358 0.12 5.93 2.26
C GLU A 358 0.53 6.04 0.78
N GLU A 359 1.27 5.05 0.28
CA GLU A 359 1.67 4.98 -1.14
C GLU A 359 0.46 4.86 -2.07
N GLU A 360 -0.54 4.05 -1.67
CA GLU A 360 -1.78 3.89 -2.42
C GLU A 360 -2.48 5.23 -2.60
N ILE A 361 -2.73 5.95 -1.50
CA ILE A 361 -3.50 7.18 -1.53
C ILE A 361 -2.84 8.20 -2.45
N LEU A 362 -1.51 8.33 -2.40
CA LEU A 362 -0.75 9.22 -3.27
C LEU A 362 -0.72 8.80 -4.74
N SER A 363 -1.01 7.52 -5.03
CA SER A 363 -1.19 6.99 -6.38
C SER A 363 -2.62 7.13 -6.92
N LEU A 364 -3.58 7.61 -6.11
CA LEU A 364 -4.97 7.71 -6.53
C LEU A 364 -5.25 8.91 -7.46
N PRO A 365 -6.22 8.75 -8.37
CA PRO A 365 -6.65 9.81 -9.29
C PRO A 365 -7.02 11.14 -8.63
N ARG A 366 -7.60 11.10 -7.41
CA ARG A 366 -8.01 12.27 -6.63
C ARG A 366 -6.86 13.28 -6.43
N TYR A 367 -5.62 12.78 -6.37
CA TYR A 367 -4.39 13.56 -6.17
C TYR A 367 -3.57 13.72 -7.45
N GLY A 368 -4.22 13.57 -8.61
CA GLY A 368 -3.63 13.74 -9.93
C GLY A 368 -2.84 12.55 -10.44
N SER A 369 -2.76 11.44 -9.72
CA SER A 369 -2.01 10.30 -10.23
C SER A 369 -2.69 9.65 -11.43
N SER A 370 -1.87 9.36 -12.44
CA SER A 370 -2.24 8.71 -13.69
C SER A 370 -2.39 7.20 -13.53
N LEU A 371 -2.85 6.53 -14.60
CA LEU A 371 -2.86 5.08 -14.67
C LEU A 371 -1.46 4.46 -14.53
N LEU A 372 -0.43 5.13 -15.05
CA LEU A 372 0.96 4.67 -14.94
C LEU A 372 1.43 4.69 -13.48
N ASP A 373 0.94 5.64 -12.67
CA ASP A 373 1.30 5.73 -11.25
C ASP A 373 0.67 4.59 -10.45
N ILE A 374 -0.59 4.23 -10.72
CA ILE A 374 -1.23 3.04 -10.12
C ILE A 374 -0.53 1.77 -10.57
N GLU A 375 -0.18 1.64 -11.85
CA GLU A 375 0.56 0.48 -12.36
C GLU A 375 1.92 0.34 -11.67
N ALA A 376 2.63 1.45 -11.51
CA ALA A 376 3.90 1.51 -10.80
C ALA A 376 3.75 1.13 -9.31
N TYR A 377 2.72 1.66 -8.64
CA TYR A 377 2.36 1.26 -7.29
C TYR A 377 2.11 -0.25 -7.21
N PHE A 378 1.30 -0.83 -8.11
CA PHE A 378 1.02 -2.27 -8.12
C PHE A 378 2.29 -3.10 -8.30
N LYS A 379 3.18 -2.71 -9.22
CA LYS A 379 4.48 -3.38 -9.40
C LYS A 379 5.31 -3.35 -8.11
N ASN A 380 5.44 -2.20 -7.47
CA ASN A 380 6.12 -2.07 -6.17
C ASN A 380 5.51 -3.01 -5.11
N ARG A 381 4.17 -3.03 -5.00
CA ARG A 381 3.48 -3.86 -4.01
C ARG A 381 3.53 -5.35 -4.32
N ILE A 382 3.55 -5.75 -5.60
CA ILE A 382 3.76 -7.13 -6.01
C ILE A 382 5.17 -7.58 -5.66
N GLU A 383 6.19 -6.77 -5.95
CA GLU A 383 7.56 -7.08 -5.56
C GLU A 383 7.70 -7.22 -4.04
N HIS A 384 7.08 -6.33 -3.26
CA HIS A 384 6.99 -6.47 -1.82
C HIS A 384 6.29 -7.78 -1.40
N SER A 385 5.21 -8.16 -2.07
CA SER A 385 4.47 -9.39 -1.81
C SER A 385 5.30 -10.64 -2.16
N ILE A 386 6.17 -10.57 -3.18
CA ILE A 386 7.15 -11.63 -3.52
C ILE A 386 8.12 -11.85 -2.38
N HIS A 387 8.71 -10.78 -1.87
CA HIS A 387 9.61 -10.85 -0.72
C HIS A 387 8.89 -11.38 0.53
N TYR A 388 7.65 -10.93 0.78
CA TYR A 388 6.85 -11.42 1.91
C TYR A 388 6.54 -12.91 1.80
N TYR A 389 6.10 -13.38 0.63
CA TYR A 389 5.83 -14.80 0.38
C TYR A 389 7.08 -15.65 0.65
N ILE A 390 8.23 -15.25 0.12
CA ILE A 390 9.50 -15.96 0.31
C ILE A 390 9.89 -16.00 1.80
N LYS A 391 9.77 -14.87 2.50
CA LYS A 391 10.05 -14.77 3.94
C LYS A 391 9.16 -15.74 4.74
N GLU A 392 7.87 -15.80 4.43
CA GLU A 392 6.95 -16.74 5.09
C GLU A 392 7.31 -18.20 4.84
N ILE A 393 7.70 -18.56 3.61
CA ILE A 393 8.16 -19.92 3.32
C ILE A 393 9.44 -20.25 4.09
N GLN A 394 10.41 -19.34 4.15
CA GLN A 394 11.65 -19.53 4.91
C GLN A 394 11.39 -19.65 6.41
N LYS A 395 10.42 -18.89 6.94
CA LYS A 395 9.98 -19.00 8.34
C LYS A 395 9.37 -20.37 8.66
N ILE A 396 8.51 -20.87 7.76
CA ILE A 396 7.93 -22.23 7.89
C ILE A 396 9.04 -23.30 7.81
N GLU A 397 10.02 -23.11 6.93
CA GLU A 397 11.18 -23.99 6.77
C GLU A 397 12.05 -24.01 8.04
N LYS A 398 12.42 -22.85 8.58
CA LYS A 398 13.21 -22.68 9.82
C LYS A 398 12.52 -23.29 11.05
N SER A 399 11.19 -23.24 11.10
CA SER A 399 10.41 -23.86 12.18
C SER A 399 10.17 -25.37 12.00
N GLY A 400 10.70 -25.98 10.93
CA GLY A 400 10.54 -27.41 10.66
C GLY A 400 9.12 -27.81 10.23
N ASN A 401 8.31 -26.84 9.80
CA ASN A 401 6.88 -27.04 9.53
C ASN A 401 6.55 -27.16 8.02
N LEU A 402 7.55 -27.17 7.14
CA LEU A 402 7.35 -27.19 5.68
C LEU A 402 6.61 -28.42 5.16
N ASN A 403 6.78 -29.56 5.86
CA ASN A 403 6.13 -30.82 5.51
C ASN A 403 4.82 -31.04 6.27
N LYS A 404 4.43 -30.13 7.17
CA LYS A 404 3.17 -30.25 7.91
C LYS A 404 2.00 -29.79 7.04
N LYS A 405 0.84 -30.40 7.27
CA LYS A 405 -0.41 -29.98 6.65
C LYS A 405 -1.07 -28.91 7.53
N ILE A 406 -1.28 -27.74 6.95
CA ILE A 406 -2.08 -26.67 7.53
C ILE A 406 -3.55 -27.08 7.44
N TYR A 407 -4.19 -27.14 8.60
CA TYR A 407 -5.60 -27.45 8.76
C TYR A 407 -6.46 -26.21 8.61
N ASN A 408 -6.08 -25.10 9.26
CA ASN A 408 -6.85 -23.86 9.24
C ASN A 408 -5.93 -22.64 9.32
N ILE A 409 -6.23 -21.60 8.55
CA ILE A 409 -5.68 -20.25 8.75
C ILE A 409 -6.83 -19.35 9.21
N TYR A 410 -6.58 -18.61 10.27
CA TYR A 410 -7.55 -17.69 10.86
C TYR A 410 -6.88 -16.35 11.14
N PHE A 411 -7.68 -15.30 11.30
CA PHE A 411 -7.18 -14.01 11.74
C PHE A 411 -8.20 -13.34 12.68
N ASP A 412 -7.71 -12.54 13.62
CA ASP A 412 -8.55 -11.73 14.48
C ASP A 412 -7.80 -10.48 14.94
N SER A 413 -8.24 -9.30 14.49
CA SER A 413 -7.70 -7.99 14.89
C SER A 413 -6.16 -7.88 14.86
N GLY A 414 -5.52 -8.32 13.78
CA GLY A 414 -4.05 -8.25 13.61
C GLY A 414 -3.29 -9.47 14.15
N PHE A 415 -3.97 -10.42 14.78
CA PHE A 415 -3.44 -11.76 15.01
C PHE A 415 -3.75 -12.65 13.82
N HIS A 416 -2.78 -13.45 13.43
CA HIS A 416 -2.93 -14.51 12.45
C HIS A 416 -2.60 -15.84 13.12
N PHE A 417 -3.37 -16.85 12.76
CA PHE A 417 -3.27 -18.17 13.34
C PHE A 417 -3.10 -19.18 12.21
N ARG A 418 -2.11 -20.05 12.34
CA ARG A 418 -1.90 -21.19 11.45
C ARG A 418 -1.96 -22.46 12.30
N HIS A 419 -3.06 -23.19 12.16
CA HIS A 419 -3.30 -24.44 12.85
C HIS A 419 -2.89 -25.60 11.94
N TYR A 420 -1.95 -26.40 12.40
CA TYR A 420 -1.47 -27.62 11.76
C TYR A 420 -2.28 -28.83 12.23
N ILE A 421 -2.36 -29.86 11.37
CA ILE A 421 -3.13 -31.10 11.68
C ILE A 421 -2.65 -31.81 12.95
N ASP A 422 -1.38 -31.66 13.32
CA ASP A 422 -0.80 -32.27 14.53
C ASP A 422 -1.16 -31.52 15.83
N GLY A 423 -2.09 -30.57 15.78
CA GLY A 423 -2.57 -29.78 16.92
C GLY A 423 -1.65 -28.62 17.29
N LEU A 424 -0.60 -28.35 16.53
CA LEU A 424 0.25 -27.17 16.69
C LEU A 424 -0.47 -25.94 16.12
N ILE A 425 -0.49 -24.84 16.88
CA ILE A 425 -0.92 -23.54 16.40
C ILE A 425 0.27 -22.59 16.42
N GLU A 426 0.64 -22.08 15.26
CA GLU A 426 1.47 -20.90 15.15
C GLU A 426 0.58 -19.66 15.27
N VAL A 427 0.97 -18.75 16.16
CA VAL A 427 0.31 -17.46 16.34
C VAL A 427 1.32 -16.38 15.99
N ASN A 428 0.92 -15.43 15.14
CA ASN A 428 1.74 -14.28 14.79
C ASN A 428 0.95 -12.97 14.85
N PHE A 429 1.60 -11.89 15.28
CA PHE A 429 1.05 -10.54 15.24
C PHE A 429 2.16 -9.51 15.05
N THR A 430 1.77 -8.30 14.63
CA THR A 430 2.68 -7.18 14.43
C THR A 430 2.73 -6.30 15.67
N ALA A 431 3.94 -6.05 16.18
CA ALA A 431 4.21 -5.12 17.27
C ALA A 431 4.99 -3.91 16.77
N TYR A 432 4.72 -2.74 17.34
CA TYR A 432 5.32 -1.47 16.96
C TYR A 432 6.11 -0.93 18.14
N VAL A 433 7.34 -0.48 17.92
CA VAL A 433 8.11 0.29 18.90
C VAL A 433 8.12 1.74 18.44
N ILE A 434 7.46 2.61 19.21
CA ILE A 434 7.24 4.01 18.84
C ILE A 434 7.67 4.90 20.00
N ASN A 435 8.70 5.72 19.77
CA ASN A 435 9.23 6.63 20.80
C ASN A 435 8.45 7.95 20.87
N ASN A 436 7.70 8.29 19.80
CA ASN A 436 6.88 9.49 19.75
C ASN A 436 5.50 9.22 20.39
N ILE A 437 5.20 9.90 21.49
CA ILE A 437 3.96 9.68 22.28
C ILE A 437 2.70 9.88 21.44
N ASN A 438 2.62 10.96 20.65
CA ASN A 438 1.44 11.25 19.84
C ASN A 438 1.20 10.17 18.78
N LEU A 439 2.28 9.69 18.15
CA LEU A 439 2.21 8.61 17.17
C LEU A 439 1.85 7.27 17.84
N ALA A 440 2.37 7.02 19.05
CA ALA A 440 2.04 5.82 19.82
C ALA A 440 0.55 5.78 20.19
N GLU A 441 -0.01 6.91 20.66
CA GLU A 441 -1.44 7.07 20.95
C GLU A 441 -2.30 6.83 19.69
N GLU A 442 -1.89 7.36 18.54
CA GLU A 442 -2.59 7.12 17.27
C GLU A 442 -2.65 5.62 16.93
N TYR A 443 -1.53 4.90 17.08
CA TYR A 443 -1.47 3.46 16.78
C TYR A 443 -2.25 2.63 17.81
N ILE A 444 -2.23 3.01 19.09
CA ILE A 444 -3.04 2.38 20.14
C ILE A 444 -4.53 2.58 19.83
N GLU A 445 -4.94 3.78 19.42
CA GLU A 445 -6.32 4.03 18.98
C GLU A 445 -6.70 3.20 17.75
N GLN A 446 -5.73 2.81 16.94
CA GLN A 446 -5.87 1.87 15.82
C GLN A 446 -5.86 0.39 16.25
N CYS A 447 -5.88 0.11 17.55
CA CYS A 447 -5.85 -1.23 18.14
C CYS A 447 -4.59 -2.02 17.76
N ARG A 448 -3.48 -1.30 17.52
CA ARG A 448 -2.15 -1.88 17.30
C ARG A 448 -1.46 -2.14 18.64
N ILE A 449 -0.53 -3.10 18.64
CA ILE A 449 0.27 -3.42 19.81
C ILE A 449 1.52 -2.53 19.79
N VAL A 450 1.59 -1.55 20.70
CA VAL A 450 2.62 -0.49 20.68
C VAL A 450 3.42 -0.50 21.97
N PHE A 451 4.74 -0.65 21.86
CA PHE A 451 5.66 -0.56 22.98
C PHE A 451 6.45 0.76 22.92
N PRO A 452 6.82 1.34 24.07
CA PRO A 452 7.59 2.58 24.12
C PRO A 452 9.06 2.37 23.74
N ASP A 453 9.57 1.14 23.82
CA ASP A 453 10.97 0.79 23.52
C ASP A 453 11.12 -0.73 23.28
N GLU A 454 12.27 -1.14 22.74
CA GLU A 454 12.57 -2.55 22.47
C GLU A 454 12.67 -3.41 23.74
N HIS A 455 13.18 -2.85 24.85
CA HIS A 455 13.30 -3.60 26.11
C HIS A 455 11.93 -3.99 26.66
N SER A 456 10.94 -3.10 26.54
CA SER A 456 9.54 -3.36 26.84
C SER A 456 8.95 -4.47 25.95
N LEU A 457 9.25 -4.44 24.64
CA LEU A 457 8.84 -5.50 23.71
C LEU A 457 9.47 -6.86 24.07
N TYR A 458 10.78 -6.92 24.31
CA TYR A 458 11.47 -8.18 24.63
C TYR A 458 11.05 -8.78 25.98
N LYS A 459 10.37 -8.00 26.83
CA LYS A 459 9.77 -8.44 28.09
C LYS A 459 8.23 -8.56 28.01
N LEU A 460 7.65 -8.65 26.82
CA LEU A 460 6.22 -8.86 26.66
C LEU A 460 5.81 -10.20 27.31
N ILE A 461 4.60 -10.23 27.85
CA ILE A 461 3.96 -11.44 28.36
C ILE A 461 2.68 -11.64 27.55
N ILE A 462 2.50 -12.83 27.00
CA ILE A 462 1.24 -13.20 26.34
C ILE A 462 0.45 -14.09 27.29
N TYR A 463 -0.74 -13.63 27.66
CA TYR A 463 -1.72 -14.44 28.37
C TYR A 463 -2.68 -15.03 27.35
N CYS A 464 -2.97 -16.32 27.49
CA CYS A 464 -4.00 -16.96 26.71
C CYS A 464 -4.94 -17.79 27.58
N GLY A 465 -6.24 -17.69 27.28
CA GLY A 465 -7.32 -18.40 27.96
C GLY A 465 -8.04 -19.36 27.04
N LEU A 466 -8.29 -20.59 27.48
CA LEU A 466 -9.23 -21.49 26.82
C LEU A 466 -10.65 -21.19 27.29
N CYS A 467 -11.58 -21.09 26.34
CA CYS A 467 -12.94 -20.63 26.58
C CYS A 467 -13.96 -21.61 25.98
N ARG A 468 -15.00 -22.01 26.74
CA ARG A 468 -16.22 -22.59 26.15
C ARG A 468 -17.15 -21.52 25.60
N TRP A 469 -17.16 -20.37 26.28
CA TRP A 469 -17.94 -19.19 25.93
C TRP A 469 -17.01 -17.98 25.81
N PRO A 470 -17.15 -17.13 24.79
CA PRO A 470 -16.32 -15.94 24.64
C PRO A 470 -16.30 -15.07 25.91
N GLY A 471 -15.13 -14.59 26.30
CA GLY A 471 -14.88 -13.76 27.47
C GLY A 471 -14.77 -14.50 28.81
N CYS A 472 -14.91 -15.84 28.84
CA CYS A 472 -14.81 -16.64 30.06
C CYS A 472 -13.60 -17.59 29.99
N TRP A 473 -12.46 -17.17 30.56
CA TRP A 473 -11.26 -17.99 30.60
C TRP A 473 -11.42 -19.09 31.66
N GLU A 474 -11.54 -20.33 31.22
CA GLU A 474 -11.66 -21.50 32.11
C GLU A 474 -10.30 -22.11 32.43
N ARG A 475 -9.34 -21.94 31.52
CA ARG A 475 -7.94 -22.34 31.75
C ARG A 475 -7.01 -21.28 31.19
N GLU A 476 -6.09 -20.84 32.03
CA GLU A 476 -5.11 -19.82 31.68
C GLU A 476 -3.74 -20.44 31.39
N MET A 477 -3.02 -19.82 30.48
CA MET A 477 -1.65 -20.16 30.11
C MET A 477 -0.87 -18.86 29.88
N THR A 478 0.41 -18.88 30.24
CA THR A 478 1.33 -17.78 29.99
C THR A 478 2.40 -18.23 29.01
N VAL A 479 2.56 -17.49 27.93
CA VAL A 479 3.59 -17.73 26.93
C VAL A 479 4.72 -16.71 27.11
N THR A 480 5.88 -17.22 27.53
CA THR A 480 7.12 -16.44 27.68
C THR A 480 8.15 -16.74 26.60
N SER A 481 7.96 -17.84 25.85
CA SER A 481 8.82 -18.20 24.72
C SER A 481 8.19 -17.71 23.43
N HIS A 482 8.78 -16.66 22.84
CA HIS A 482 8.38 -16.10 21.57
C HIS A 482 9.60 -15.73 20.74
N ASN A 483 9.48 -15.83 19.42
CA ASN A 483 10.44 -15.30 18.47
C ASN A 483 10.01 -13.88 18.07
N ILE A 484 10.95 -12.94 18.11
CA ILE A 484 10.73 -11.55 17.71
C ILE A 484 11.67 -11.28 16.54
N GLU A 485 11.09 -11.02 15.36
CA GLU A 485 11.86 -10.72 14.15
C GLU A 485 11.53 -9.30 13.68
N VAL A 486 12.56 -8.53 13.33
CA VAL A 486 12.36 -7.18 12.80
C VAL A 486 11.76 -7.26 11.38
N ILE A 487 10.73 -6.45 11.11
CA ILE A 487 10.12 -6.27 9.79
C ILE A 487 10.59 -4.96 9.16
N ASP A 488 10.64 -3.88 9.94
CA ASP A 488 10.88 -2.52 9.47
C ASP A 488 11.84 -1.73 10.38
N PHE A 489 12.81 -1.08 9.74
CA PHE A 489 13.72 -0.07 10.31
C PHE A 489 13.68 1.25 9.52
N SER A 490 12.84 1.37 8.48
CA SER A 490 12.89 2.47 7.51
C SER A 490 12.47 3.83 8.09
N LYS A 491 11.65 3.84 9.14
CA LYS A 491 11.19 5.06 9.80
C LYS A 491 11.93 5.24 11.16
N PRO A 492 12.64 6.36 11.39
CA PRO A 492 13.46 6.54 12.59
C PRO A 492 12.63 6.63 13.89
N ASP A 493 11.38 7.02 13.78
CA ASP A 493 10.41 7.20 14.87
C ASP A 493 9.54 5.95 15.13
N LYS A 494 9.63 4.92 14.28
CA LYS A 494 8.84 3.69 14.37
C LYS A 494 9.61 2.48 13.87
N ARG A 495 9.73 1.46 14.71
CA ARG A 495 10.21 0.12 14.30
C ARG A 495 9.07 -0.89 14.34
N ILE A 496 9.05 -1.82 13.41
CA ILE A 496 7.99 -2.84 13.31
C ILE A 496 8.60 -4.23 13.48
N TYR A 497 7.98 -5.05 14.32
CA TYR A 497 8.41 -6.41 14.64
C TYR A 497 7.27 -7.40 14.39
N GLU A 498 7.61 -8.60 13.93
CA GLU A 498 6.72 -9.76 13.95
C GLU A 498 7.02 -10.54 15.22
N VAL A 499 5.99 -10.76 16.05
CA VAL A 499 6.07 -11.66 17.20
C VAL A 499 5.41 -12.98 16.81
N THR A 500 6.13 -14.08 17.00
CA THR A 500 5.64 -15.44 16.69
C THR A 500 5.83 -16.36 17.87
N PHE A 501 4.81 -17.14 18.21
CA PHE A 501 4.90 -18.19 19.21
C PHE A 501 4.04 -19.39 18.82
N TYR A 502 4.22 -20.50 19.53
CA TYR A 502 3.57 -21.75 19.22
C TYR A 502 2.80 -22.27 20.44
N LEU A 503 1.57 -22.74 20.19
CA LEU A 503 0.72 -23.41 21.16
C LEU A 503 0.43 -24.83 20.71
N SER A 504 0.25 -25.72 21.67
CA SER A 504 -0.06 -27.12 21.39
C SER A 504 -1.41 -27.48 22.00
N LEU A 505 -2.35 -27.95 21.17
CA LEU A 505 -3.74 -28.25 21.55
C LEU A 505 -4.02 -29.75 21.74
N TYR A 506 -3.15 -30.49 22.42
CA TYR A 506 -3.34 -31.94 22.55
C TYR A 506 -4.56 -32.38 23.41
N LEU A 507 -5.36 -31.47 24.00
CA LEU A 507 -6.41 -31.83 24.99
C LEU A 507 -7.64 -30.88 25.01
N THR A 508 -8.07 -30.30 23.88
CA THR A 508 -9.07 -29.20 23.89
C THR A 508 -10.45 -29.55 23.33
N GLU A 509 -10.87 -30.81 23.27
CA GLU A 509 -12.20 -31.18 22.74
C GLU A 509 -13.36 -30.44 23.44
N GLU A 510 -13.16 -30.01 24.69
CA GLU A 510 -14.17 -29.30 25.46
C GLU A 510 -14.25 -27.79 25.19
N PHE A 511 -13.26 -27.17 24.55
CA PHE A 511 -13.18 -25.71 24.38
C PHE A 511 -13.50 -25.29 22.95
N THR A 512 -14.19 -24.16 22.81
CA THR A 512 -14.63 -23.64 21.50
C THR A 512 -13.70 -22.57 20.94
N SER A 513 -12.90 -21.94 21.80
CA SER A 513 -12.00 -20.86 21.42
C SER A 513 -10.81 -20.70 22.37
N ILE A 514 -9.80 -19.98 21.87
CA ILE A 514 -8.65 -19.49 22.63
C ILE A 514 -8.65 -17.97 22.52
N GLU A 515 -8.53 -17.30 23.64
CA GLU A 515 -8.42 -15.84 23.70
C GLU A 515 -7.02 -15.43 24.12
N PHE A 516 -6.56 -14.29 23.64
CA PHE A 516 -5.22 -13.76 23.90
C PHE A 516 -5.29 -12.31 24.36
N SER A 517 -4.37 -11.98 25.27
CA SER A 517 -4.07 -10.62 25.73
C SER A 517 -2.56 -10.46 25.78
N VAL A 518 -2.05 -9.34 25.26
CA VAL A 518 -0.61 -9.02 25.32
C VAL A 518 -0.39 -7.99 26.40
N VAL A 519 0.60 -8.20 27.26
CA VAL A 519 0.89 -7.30 28.37
C VAL A 519 2.35 -6.90 28.34
N SER A 520 2.60 -5.60 28.43
CA SER A 520 3.94 -5.08 28.71
C SER A 520 4.21 -5.27 30.20
N SER A 521 5.14 -6.16 30.55
CA SER A 521 5.48 -6.40 31.96
C SER A 521 6.12 -5.18 32.65
N LEU A 522 6.71 -4.27 31.88
CA LEU A 522 7.34 -3.05 32.40
C LEU A 522 6.33 -1.93 32.66
N THR A 523 5.39 -1.72 31.75
CA THR A 523 4.41 -0.63 31.85
C THR A 523 3.08 -1.05 32.47
N GLY A 524 2.83 -2.36 32.57
CA GLY A 524 1.53 -2.92 32.97
C GLY A 524 0.44 -2.74 31.91
N GLN A 525 0.78 -2.18 30.74
CA GLN A 525 -0.18 -1.92 29.67
C GLN A 525 -0.68 -3.24 29.09
N VAL A 526 -2.01 -3.39 29.08
CA VAL A 526 -2.70 -4.50 28.44
C VAL A 526 -3.13 -4.06 27.04
N PHE A 527 -2.65 -4.76 26.03
CA PHE A 527 -3.14 -4.63 24.67
C PHE A 527 -4.25 -5.66 24.48
N ASN A 528 -5.48 -5.14 24.47
CA ASN A 528 -6.67 -5.81 23.99
C ASN A 528 -7.33 -4.88 22.97
N ASN A 529 -8.12 -5.41 22.04
CA ASN A 529 -8.77 -4.58 21.03
C ASN A 529 -9.99 -3.86 21.65
N LYS A 530 -9.76 -2.81 22.46
CA LYS A 530 -10.82 -2.07 23.18
C LYS A 530 -11.73 -3.00 23.98
N ASP A 531 -11.13 -3.80 24.86
CA ASP A 531 -11.79 -4.85 25.64
C ASP A 531 -12.33 -6.04 24.84
N LEU A 532 -12.04 -6.11 23.54
CA LEU A 532 -12.25 -7.30 22.74
C LEU A 532 -10.96 -8.11 22.72
N ASN A 533 -10.95 -9.27 23.38
CA ASN A 533 -9.81 -10.19 23.32
C ASN A 533 -9.55 -10.62 21.86
N TYR A 534 -8.29 -10.92 21.55
CA TYR A 534 -7.95 -11.57 20.28
C TYR A 534 -8.38 -13.03 20.39
N SER A 535 -9.15 -13.54 19.44
CA SER A 535 -9.79 -14.85 19.54
C SER A 535 -9.43 -15.76 18.39
N TYR A 536 -9.15 -17.02 18.70
CA TYR A 536 -9.06 -18.11 17.74
C TYR A 536 -10.19 -19.09 18.00
N LYS A 537 -11.06 -19.33 17.02
CA LYS A 537 -12.08 -20.38 17.11
C LYS A 537 -11.41 -21.73 16.88
N ILE A 538 -11.47 -22.61 17.89
CA ILE A 538 -10.97 -23.98 17.77
C ILE A 538 -11.93 -24.71 16.83
N ILE A 539 -11.38 -25.22 15.74
CA ILE A 539 -12.10 -26.10 14.82
C ILE A 539 -11.48 -27.47 15.01
N CYS A 540 -12.26 -28.43 15.52
CA CYS A 540 -11.81 -29.81 15.63
C CYS A 540 -11.81 -30.43 14.22
N PRO A 541 -10.70 -31.06 13.80
CA PRO A 541 -10.68 -31.86 12.58
C PRO A 541 -11.59 -33.07 12.78
N ASN A 542 -12.83 -33.00 12.27
CA ASN A 542 -13.68 -34.17 12.09
C ASN A 542 -13.15 -35.06 10.96
#